data_AF-A0A7Y2VDZ0-F1
#
_entry.id   AF-A0A7Y2VDZ0-F1
#
_cell.length_a   1.000
_cell.length_b   1.000
_cell.length_c   1.000
_cell.angle_alpha   90.00
_cell.angle_beta   90.00
_cell.angle_gamma   90.00
#
_symmetry.space_group_name_H-M   'P 1'
#
loop_
_entity.id
_entity.type
_entity.pdbx_description
1 polymer ?
#
loop_
_entity_poly.entity_id
_entity_poly.type
_entity_poly.pdbx_seq_one_letter_code
_entity_poly.pdbx_strand_id
1 'polypeptide(L)'
;MSNRRDSNIPSWNWIARVGNNRVTKSSYYWIFFVPFIAKLIEKLPDIPSLDLPFSWKIFFFSSLFFGIGTLLYEWKCPDLVKKYATWEEFKKVGLTKNQLLIFFSNWLRNGGEIRSAENDVVPHYEAVETVYEKFSDQSRPDLLRINDAWHSAKFIPLQDKFENDAFWYIRGLMYNDKLTWRIIIAIIYIIGFLLVGLLIGINTYYVFKATF
;
A
#
# COMPACT_ATOMS: atom_id res chain seq x y z
N MET A 1 16.25 -6.97 16.50
CA MET A 1 16.41 -6.04 15.37
C MET A 1 17.08 -6.79 14.21
N SER A 2 16.29 -7.28 13.26
CA SER A 2 16.81 -7.99 12.09
C SER A 2 17.28 -6.96 11.06
N ASN A 3 18.54 -7.08 10.66
CA ASN A 3 19.20 -6.32 9.62
C ASN A 3 18.53 -6.65 8.29
N ARG A 4 17.45 -5.93 7.94
CA ARG A 4 16.77 -6.06 6.65
C ARG A 4 17.78 -5.63 5.60
N ARG A 5 18.38 -6.59 4.90
CA ARG A 5 18.76 -6.38 3.51
C ARG A 5 17.47 -5.95 2.84
N ASP A 6 17.34 -4.66 2.58
CA ASP A 6 16.26 -4.11 1.79
C ASP A 6 16.35 -4.80 0.44
N SER A 7 15.54 -5.85 0.25
CA SER A 7 15.34 -6.40 -1.06
C SER A 7 14.88 -5.23 -1.93
N ASN A 8 15.43 -5.10 -3.15
CA ASN A 8 15.08 -4.05 -4.12
C ASN A 8 13.59 -4.06 -4.55
N ILE A 9 12.74 -4.77 -3.81
CA ILE A 9 11.34 -4.99 -4.04
C ILE A 9 10.53 -3.99 -3.20
N PRO A 10 9.63 -3.21 -3.82
CA PRO A 10 8.82 -2.23 -3.11
C PRO A 10 7.91 -2.92 -2.09
N SER A 11 8.01 -2.51 -0.82
CA SER A 11 7.12 -2.98 0.25
C SER A 11 5.79 -2.24 0.28
N TRP A 12 4.75 -2.84 0.88
CA TRP A 12 3.46 -2.16 1.05
C TRP A 12 3.58 -0.82 1.79
N ASN A 13 4.49 -0.70 2.76
CA ASN A 13 4.75 0.58 3.43
C ASN A 13 5.40 1.61 2.50
N TRP A 14 6.33 1.20 1.63
CA TRP A 14 6.89 2.13 0.65
C TRP A 14 5.81 2.63 -0.31
N ILE A 15 4.99 1.71 -0.83
CA ILE A 15 3.84 2.03 -1.70
C ILE A 15 2.86 2.96 -0.98
N ALA A 16 2.58 2.70 0.30
CA ALA A 16 1.72 3.55 1.13
C ALA A 16 2.30 4.95 1.28
N ARG A 17 3.61 5.10 1.53
CA ARG A 17 4.27 6.42 1.62
C ARG A 17 4.16 7.18 0.30
N VAL A 18 4.34 6.51 -0.82
CA VAL A 18 4.24 7.11 -2.17
C VAL A 18 2.80 7.54 -2.46
N GLY A 19 1.82 6.66 -2.23
CA GLY A 19 0.40 6.92 -2.45
C GLY A 19 -0.18 8.00 -1.53
N ASN A 20 0.35 8.08 -0.30
CA ASN A 20 -0.10 9.00 0.74
C ASN A 20 0.66 10.35 0.73
N ASN A 21 1.62 10.54 -0.19
CA ASN A 21 2.28 11.83 -0.35
C ASN A 21 1.29 12.89 -0.84
N ARG A 22 1.47 14.15 -0.41
CA ARG A 22 0.63 15.30 -0.74
C ARG A 22 0.45 15.48 -2.24
N VAL A 23 1.49 15.24 -3.04
CA VAL A 23 1.43 15.33 -4.51
C VAL A 23 0.43 14.31 -5.05
N THR A 24 0.66 13.02 -4.79
CA THR A 24 -0.22 11.92 -5.23
C THR A 24 -1.66 12.10 -4.73
N LYS A 25 -1.83 12.50 -3.46
CA LYS A 25 -3.15 12.80 -2.87
C LYS A 25 -3.86 13.96 -3.55
N SER A 26 -3.14 15.01 -3.91
CA SER A 26 -3.71 16.13 -4.63
C SER A 26 -4.07 15.76 -6.07
N SER A 27 -3.29 14.86 -6.69
CA SER A 27 -3.47 14.42 -8.08
C SER A 27 -4.84 13.78 -8.35
N TYR A 28 -5.49 13.13 -7.37
CA TYR A 28 -6.81 12.52 -7.59
C TYR A 28 -7.89 13.56 -7.93
N TYR A 29 -7.85 14.72 -7.29
CA TYR A 29 -8.81 15.79 -7.56
C TYR A 29 -8.69 16.28 -9.01
N TRP A 30 -7.48 16.32 -9.54
CA TRP A 30 -7.21 16.78 -10.90
C TRP A 30 -7.80 15.89 -11.99
N ILE A 31 -8.06 14.60 -11.72
CA ILE A 31 -8.77 13.73 -12.68
C ILE A 31 -10.17 14.31 -13.00
N PHE A 32 -10.86 14.86 -12.00
CA PHE A 32 -12.19 15.45 -12.18
C PHE A 32 -12.13 16.92 -12.60
N PHE A 33 -11.20 17.69 -12.04
CA PHE A 33 -11.12 19.13 -12.32
C PHE A 33 -10.53 19.44 -13.69
N VAL A 34 -9.56 18.67 -14.19
CA VAL A 34 -8.92 18.97 -15.48
C VAL A 34 -9.91 19.01 -16.66
N PRO A 35 -10.80 18.01 -16.85
CA PRO A 35 -11.81 18.09 -17.90
C PRO A 35 -12.77 19.29 -17.77
N PHE A 36 -13.10 19.67 -16.54
CA PHE A 36 -13.99 20.80 -16.27
C PHE A 36 -13.30 22.14 -16.58
N ILE A 37 -12.07 22.33 -16.08
CA ILE A 37 -11.26 23.53 -16.32
C ILE A 37 -10.96 23.68 -17.81
N ALA A 38 -10.60 22.60 -18.51
CA ALA A 38 -10.37 22.63 -19.95
C ALA A 38 -11.60 23.14 -20.70
N LYS A 39 -12.80 22.63 -20.38
CA LYS A 39 -14.06 23.10 -20.96
C LYS A 39 -14.43 24.53 -20.59
N LEU A 40 -14.01 25.02 -19.42
CA LEU A 40 -14.24 26.42 -19.03
C LEU A 40 -13.31 27.37 -19.78
N ILE A 41 -12.03 27.00 -19.92
CA ILE A 41 -11.05 27.78 -20.67
C ILE A 41 -11.47 27.90 -22.15
N GLU A 42 -11.99 26.83 -22.75
CA GLU A 42 -12.54 26.84 -24.12
C GLU A 42 -13.67 27.86 -24.33
N LYS A 43 -14.35 28.30 -23.27
CA LYS A 43 -15.46 29.26 -23.34
C LYS A 43 -15.06 30.71 -23.04
N LEU A 44 -13.84 30.94 -22.55
CA LEU A 44 -13.38 32.29 -22.24
C LEU A 44 -12.94 33.00 -23.53
N PRO A 45 -13.26 34.30 -23.70
CA PRO A 45 -12.74 35.09 -24.82
C PRO A 45 -11.21 35.13 -24.76
N ASP A 46 -10.56 35.27 -25.93
CA ASP A 46 -9.10 35.22 -26.13
C ASP A 46 -8.33 35.85 -24.97
N ILE A 47 -7.92 35.01 -24.02
CA ILE A 47 -7.01 35.38 -22.95
C ILE A 47 -5.67 35.59 -23.66
N PRO A 48 -4.96 36.72 -23.46
CA PRO A 48 -3.64 36.91 -24.05
C PRO A 48 -2.80 35.66 -23.75
N SER A 49 -2.31 35.03 -24.82
CA SER A 49 -1.71 33.71 -24.79
C SER A 49 -0.52 33.70 -23.84
N LEU A 50 -0.76 33.28 -22.60
CA LEU A 50 0.24 32.74 -21.71
C LEU A 50 0.71 31.43 -22.35
N ASP A 51 1.60 31.58 -23.34
CA ASP A 51 2.10 30.55 -24.25
C ASP A 51 3.08 29.59 -23.56
N LEU A 52 2.82 29.28 -22.28
CA LEU A 52 3.55 28.22 -21.61
C LEU A 52 3.18 26.89 -22.28
N PRO A 53 4.16 26.00 -22.52
CA PRO A 53 3.94 24.68 -23.12
C PRO A 53 3.29 23.69 -22.12
N PHE A 54 2.41 24.19 -21.26
CA PHE A 54 1.71 23.38 -20.28
C PHE A 54 0.71 22.45 -20.98
N SER A 55 0.99 21.16 -20.94
CA SER A 55 0.11 20.15 -21.52
C SER A 55 -0.88 19.62 -20.49
N TRP A 56 -2.12 20.10 -20.59
CA TRP A 56 -3.26 19.56 -19.83
C TRP A 56 -3.43 18.05 -20.02
N LYS A 57 -3.06 17.52 -21.19
CA LYS A 57 -3.11 16.08 -21.49
C LYS A 57 -2.10 15.30 -20.64
N ILE A 58 -0.83 15.73 -20.61
CA ILE A 58 0.21 15.06 -19.81
C ILE A 58 -0.15 15.11 -18.32
N PHE A 59 -0.64 16.27 -17.85
CA PHE A 59 -1.06 16.43 -16.47
C PHE A 59 -2.25 15.54 -16.08
N PHE A 60 -3.25 15.44 -16.96
CA PHE A 60 -4.39 14.53 -16.79
C PHE A 60 -3.93 13.07 -16.69
N PHE A 61 -3.10 12.60 -17.62
CA PHE A 61 -2.62 11.22 -17.61
C PHE A 61 -1.79 10.91 -16.36
N SER A 62 -0.90 11.82 -15.93
CA SER A 62 -0.17 11.63 -14.68
C SER A 62 -1.13 11.45 -13.49
N SER A 63 -2.13 12.32 -13.39
CA SER A 63 -3.16 12.26 -12.36
C SER A 63 -3.94 10.94 -12.39
N LEU A 64 -4.29 10.47 -13.59
CA LEU A 64 -4.95 9.19 -13.81
C LEU A 64 -4.09 8.01 -13.34
N PHE A 65 -2.80 7.96 -13.67
CA PHE A 65 -1.90 6.90 -13.20
C PHE A 65 -1.78 6.89 -11.68
N PHE A 66 -1.63 8.06 -11.04
CA PHE A 66 -1.67 8.15 -9.59
C PHE A 66 -2.99 7.59 -9.02
N GLY A 67 -4.14 7.97 -9.60
CA GLY A 67 -5.45 7.46 -9.20
C GLY A 67 -5.57 5.94 -9.30
N ILE A 68 -5.14 5.36 -10.43
CA ILE A 68 -5.18 3.91 -10.64
C ILE A 68 -4.26 3.20 -9.65
N GLY A 69 -3.03 3.68 -9.44
CA GLY A 69 -2.09 3.10 -8.50
C GLY A 69 -2.65 3.04 -7.07
N THR A 70 -3.34 4.10 -6.67
CA THR A 70 -3.96 4.20 -5.34
C THR A 70 -5.19 3.33 -5.19
N LEU A 71 -6.04 3.28 -6.22
CA LEU A 71 -7.18 2.37 -6.24
C LEU A 71 -6.72 0.91 -6.10
N LEU A 72 -5.67 0.53 -6.82
CA LEU A 72 -5.09 -0.81 -6.74
C LEU A 72 -4.45 -1.07 -5.38
N TYR A 73 -3.77 -0.09 -4.80
CA TYR A 73 -3.24 -0.17 -3.44
C TYR A 73 -4.37 -0.41 -2.43
N GLU A 74 -5.44 0.38 -2.48
CA GLU A 74 -6.60 0.25 -1.60
C GLU A 74 -7.27 -1.12 -1.71
N TRP A 75 -7.32 -1.67 -2.92
CA TRP A 75 -7.94 -2.97 -3.18
C TRP A 75 -7.06 -4.16 -2.78
N LYS A 76 -5.74 -4.08 -2.96
CA LYS A 76 -4.84 -5.23 -2.83
C LYS A 76 -4.07 -5.28 -1.52
N CYS A 77 -3.78 -4.13 -0.90
CA CYS A 77 -3.03 -4.05 0.35
C CYS A 77 -3.83 -4.66 1.51
N PRO A 78 -3.23 -5.53 2.35
CA PRO A 78 -3.90 -6.08 3.51
C PRO A 78 -4.39 -4.99 4.47
N ASP A 79 -5.61 -5.15 4.97
CA ASP A 79 -6.28 -4.16 5.82
C ASP A 79 -5.49 -3.79 7.07
N LEU A 80 -4.83 -4.76 7.72
CA LEU A 80 -4.01 -4.52 8.90
C LEU A 80 -2.84 -3.58 8.59
N VAL A 81 -2.14 -3.81 7.47
CA VAL A 81 -0.98 -3.01 7.03
C VAL A 81 -1.43 -1.61 6.61
N LYS A 82 -2.58 -1.53 5.93
CA LYS A 82 -3.14 -0.29 5.40
C LYS A 82 -3.67 0.65 6.49
N LYS A 83 -4.39 0.11 7.47
CA LYS A 83 -5.13 0.90 8.47
C LYS A 83 -4.32 1.22 9.72
N TYR A 84 -3.36 0.38 10.09
CA TYR A 84 -2.65 0.48 11.37
C TYR A 84 -1.14 0.39 11.15
N ALA A 85 -0.45 1.53 11.29
CA ALA A 85 1.00 1.58 11.16
C ALA A 85 1.70 1.08 12.42
N THR A 86 1.10 1.32 13.59
CA THR A 86 1.65 0.94 14.89
C THR A 86 0.63 0.22 15.78
N TRP A 87 1.14 -0.44 16.81
CA TRP A 87 0.31 -1.11 17.82
C TRP A 87 -0.55 -0.11 18.60
N GLU A 88 -0.01 1.08 18.90
CA GLU A 88 -0.72 2.14 19.62
C GLU A 88 -1.94 2.62 18.82
N GLU A 89 -1.80 2.79 17.50
CA GLU A 89 -2.93 3.13 16.62
C GLU A 89 -4.01 2.05 16.63
N PHE A 90 -3.60 0.77 16.55
CA PHE A 90 -4.50 -0.37 16.61
C PHE A 90 -5.31 -0.40 17.92
N LYS A 91 -4.65 -0.18 19.05
CA LYS A 91 -5.31 -0.15 20.37
C LYS A 91 -6.13 1.11 20.61
N LYS A 92 -5.73 2.26 20.08
CA LYS A 92 -6.46 3.53 20.20
C LYS A 92 -7.88 3.44 19.63
N VAL A 93 -8.10 2.62 18.61
CA VAL A 93 -9.42 2.36 18.00
C VAL A 93 -10.26 1.37 18.83
N GLY A 94 -9.70 0.79 19.91
CA GLY A 94 -10.40 -0.16 20.77
C GLY A 94 -10.38 -1.61 20.25
N LEU A 95 -9.49 -1.92 19.30
CA LEU A 95 -9.37 -3.28 18.77
C LEU A 95 -8.64 -4.21 19.74
N THR A 96 -9.11 -5.46 19.80
CA THR A 96 -8.60 -6.49 20.71
C THR A 96 -7.70 -7.49 19.99
N LYS A 97 -6.97 -8.32 20.74
CA LYS A 97 -6.21 -9.47 20.19
C LYS A 97 -7.06 -10.38 19.29
N ASN A 98 -8.34 -10.57 19.61
CA ASN A 98 -9.24 -11.36 18.78
C ASN A 98 -9.46 -10.71 17.40
N GLN A 99 -9.51 -9.38 17.33
CA GLN A 99 -9.62 -8.66 16.06
C GLN A 99 -8.34 -8.78 15.23
N LEU A 100 -7.17 -8.78 15.87
CA LEU A 100 -5.89 -9.06 15.19
C LEU A 100 -5.92 -10.44 14.53
N LEU A 101 -6.39 -11.46 15.24
CA LEU A 101 -6.55 -12.81 14.70
C LEU A 101 -7.60 -12.91 13.58
N ILE A 102 -8.66 -12.09 13.63
CA ILE A 102 -9.63 -11.98 12.54
C ILE A 102 -8.96 -11.37 11.30
N PHE A 103 -8.16 -10.30 11.43
CA PHE A 103 -7.40 -9.76 10.31
C PHE A 103 -6.45 -10.81 9.72
N PHE A 104 -5.77 -11.56 10.57
CA PHE A 104 -4.85 -12.63 10.15
C PHE A 104 -5.59 -13.75 9.40
N SER A 105 -6.66 -14.28 9.98
CA SER A 105 -7.51 -15.31 9.40
C SER A 105 -8.09 -14.88 8.04
N ASN A 106 -8.65 -13.67 7.95
CA ASN A 106 -9.23 -13.15 6.71
C ASN A 106 -8.17 -12.98 5.61
N TRP A 107 -6.97 -12.53 5.98
CA TRP A 107 -5.86 -12.40 5.04
C TRP A 107 -5.43 -13.77 4.48
N LEU A 108 -5.26 -14.78 5.34
CA LEU A 108 -4.94 -16.15 4.91
C LEU A 108 -6.03 -16.70 3.97
N ARG A 109 -7.31 -16.54 4.36
CA ARG A 109 -8.46 -16.97 3.55
C ARG A 109 -8.50 -16.33 2.16
N ASN A 110 -8.07 -15.08 2.05
CA ASN A 110 -8.04 -14.33 0.79
C ASN A 110 -6.77 -14.60 -0.05
N GLY A 111 -6.02 -15.67 0.24
CA GLY A 111 -4.84 -16.06 -0.50
C GLY A 111 -3.62 -15.19 -0.21
N GLY A 112 -3.45 -14.74 1.04
CA GLY A 112 -2.26 -13.99 1.45
C GLY A 112 -0.98 -14.78 1.17
N GLU A 113 -0.04 -14.22 0.43
CA GLU A 113 1.25 -14.83 0.16
C GLU A 113 2.24 -14.49 1.26
N ILE A 114 2.83 -15.52 1.85
CA ILE A 114 3.92 -15.39 2.84
C ILE A 114 5.22 -15.72 2.12
N ARG A 115 6.23 -14.86 2.28
CA ARG A 115 7.54 -15.05 1.66
C ARG A 115 8.64 -14.99 2.70
N SER A 116 9.58 -15.94 2.62
CA SER A 116 10.78 -15.98 3.46
C SER A 116 11.77 -14.86 3.07
N ALA A 117 12.88 -14.75 3.81
CA ALA A 117 13.97 -13.83 3.45
C ALA A 117 14.62 -14.21 2.11
N GLU A 118 14.60 -15.50 1.78
CA GLU A 118 15.09 -16.11 0.55
C GLU A 118 14.07 -16.02 -0.60
N ASN A 119 12.91 -15.39 -0.36
CA ASN A 119 11.79 -15.22 -1.30
C ASN A 119 11.01 -16.51 -1.64
N ASP A 120 11.19 -17.55 -0.84
CA ASP A 120 10.41 -18.79 -0.94
C ASP A 120 9.01 -18.60 -0.38
N VAL A 121 8.02 -19.25 -0.98
CA VAL A 121 6.63 -19.21 -0.50
C VAL A 121 6.52 -20.07 0.74
N VAL A 122 6.17 -19.44 1.86
CA VAL A 122 5.96 -20.14 3.14
C VAL A 122 4.50 -20.60 3.22
N PRO A 123 4.24 -21.88 3.49
CA PRO A 123 2.88 -22.38 3.68
C PRO A 123 2.14 -21.68 4.82
N HIS A 124 0.82 -21.52 4.68
CA HIS A 124 0.01 -20.85 5.71
C HIS A 124 0.03 -21.56 7.06
N TYR A 125 0.05 -22.90 7.06
CA TYR A 125 0.05 -23.67 8.30
C TYR A 125 1.29 -23.37 9.15
N GLU A 126 2.46 -23.24 8.53
CA GLU A 126 3.73 -22.97 9.22
C GLU A 126 3.72 -21.58 9.87
N ALA A 127 3.14 -20.59 9.19
CA ALA A 127 2.97 -19.26 9.76
C ALA A 127 2.01 -19.27 10.96
N VAL A 128 0.90 -20.02 10.88
CA VAL A 128 -0.07 -20.16 11.96
C VAL A 128 0.54 -20.90 13.15
N GLU A 129 1.27 -21.98 12.89
CA GLU A 129 2.03 -22.73 13.89
C GLU A 129 3.03 -21.84 14.60
N THR A 130 3.81 -21.04 13.87
CA THR A 130 4.77 -20.11 14.47
C THR A 130 4.07 -19.07 15.37
N VAL A 131 2.91 -18.54 14.97
CA VAL A 131 2.13 -17.62 15.81
C VAL A 131 1.64 -18.31 17.07
N TYR A 132 1.13 -19.54 16.93
CA TYR A 132 0.66 -20.35 18.04
C TYR A 132 1.80 -20.66 19.02
N GLU A 133 2.92 -21.19 18.56
CA GLU A 133 4.04 -21.58 19.41
C GLU A 133 4.66 -20.40 20.17
N LYS A 134 4.80 -19.25 19.50
CA LYS A 134 5.50 -18.09 20.08
C LYS A 134 4.62 -17.22 20.98
N PHE A 135 3.33 -17.11 20.69
CA PHE A 135 2.48 -16.08 21.28
C PHE A 135 1.24 -16.62 22.00
N SER A 136 0.95 -17.93 21.91
CA SER A 136 -0.18 -18.55 22.61
C SER A 136 0.22 -19.15 23.96
N ASP A 137 -0.78 -19.46 24.78
CA ASP A 137 -0.62 -20.24 26.02
C ASP A 137 -0.57 -21.75 25.81
N GLN A 138 -0.59 -22.18 24.55
CA GLN A 138 -0.57 -23.58 24.15
C GLN A 138 -1.71 -24.43 24.75
N SER A 139 -2.77 -23.79 25.24
CA SER A 139 -3.89 -24.47 25.91
C SER A 139 -4.77 -25.27 24.95
N ARG A 140 -4.61 -25.06 23.63
CA ARG A 140 -5.41 -25.72 22.58
C ARG A 140 -4.55 -26.31 21.45
N PRO A 141 -3.82 -27.41 21.71
CA PRO A 141 -2.96 -28.06 20.72
C PRO A 141 -3.77 -28.70 19.58
N ASP A 142 -5.06 -28.93 19.77
CA ASP A 142 -6.00 -29.42 18.76
C ASP A 142 -6.17 -28.46 17.58
N LEU A 143 -5.92 -27.16 17.77
CA LEU A 143 -6.04 -26.15 16.70
C LEU A 143 -5.07 -26.39 15.53
N LEU A 144 -3.88 -26.94 15.80
CA LEU A 144 -2.89 -27.24 14.75
C LEU A 144 -3.24 -28.50 13.95
N ARG A 145 -4.19 -29.32 14.43
CA ARG A 145 -4.66 -30.52 13.72
C ARG A 145 -5.71 -30.21 12.66
N ILE A 146 -6.23 -28.99 12.65
CA ILE A 146 -7.22 -28.55 11.66
C ILE A 146 -6.46 -28.23 10.37
N ASN A 147 -6.79 -28.91 9.26
CA ASN A 147 -6.12 -28.73 7.96
C ASN A 147 -6.29 -27.32 7.37
N ASP A 148 -7.20 -26.51 7.91
CA ASP A 148 -7.50 -25.15 7.47
C ASP A 148 -6.77 -24.10 8.31
N ALA A 149 -5.58 -23.69 7.86
CA ALA A 149 -4.75 -22.69 8.53
C ALA A 149 -5.51 -21.38 8.87
N TRP A 150 -6.34 -20.88 7.95
CA TRP A 150 -7.14 -19.68 8.18
C TRP A 150 -8.16 -19.86 9.32
N HIS A 151 -8.71 -21.06 9.49
CA HIS A 151 -9.66 -21.34 10.57
C HIS A 151 -8.94 -21.39 11.91
N SER A 152 -7.82 -22.12 11.99
CA SER A 152 -6.99 -22.22 13.19
C SER A 152 -6.49 -20.86 13.65
N ALA A 153 -6.08 -20.00 12.72
CA ALA A 153 -5.60 -18.64 13.01
C ALA A 153 -6.58 -17.81 13.83
N LYS A 154 -7.90 -17.96 13.60
CA LYS A 154 -8.94 -17.18 14.29
C LYS A 154 -9.03 -17.51 15.79
N PHE A 155 -8.61 -18.71 16.17
CA PHE A 155 -8.89 -19.29 17.47
C PHE A 155 -7.64 -19.44 18.35
N ILE A 156 -6.49 -18.91 17.93
CA ILE A 156 -5.26 -18.96 18.71
C ILE A 156 -5.48 -18.28 20.07
N PRO A 157 -5.25 -18.96 21.20
CA PRO A 157 -5.38 -18.37 22.54
C PRO A 157 -4.17 -17.46 22.83
N LEU A 158 -4.20 -16.25 22.28
CA LEU A 158 -3.09 -15.30 22.39
C LEU A 158 -2.94 -14.77 23.83
N GLN A 159 -1.72 -14.79 24.35
CA GLN A 159 -1.40 -14.27 25.69
C GLN A 159 -1.34 -12.74 25.68
N ASP A 160 -1.86 -12.11 26.75
CA ASP A 160 -1.94 -10.64 26.85
C ASP A 160 -0.55 -9.99 26.82
N LYS A 161 0.46 -10.64 27.41
CA LYS A 161 1.85 -10.14 27.42
C LYS A 161 2.50 -10.09 26.04
N PHE A 162 1.98 -10.83 25.06
CA PHE A 162 2.55 -10.95 23.72
C PHE A 162 1.70 -10.26 22.64
N GLU A 163 0.64 -9.52 22.99
CA GLU A 163 -0.24 -8.86 22.00
C GLU A 163 0.54 -7.97 21.02
N ASN A 164 1.47 -7.17 21.54
CA ASN A 164 2.27 -6.25 20.74
C ASN A 164 3.23 -7.00 19.80
N ASP A 165 3.94 -8.01 20.30
CA ASP A 165 4.87 -8.80 19.49
C ASP A 165 4.14 -9.59 18.40
N ALA A 166 2.98 -10.16 18.73
CA ALA A 166 2.11 -10.83 17.79
C ALA A 166 1.60 -9.87 16.70
N PHE A 167 1.22 -8.63 17.07
CA PHE A 167 0.84 -7.61 16.11
C PHE A 167 1.95 -7.34 15.10
N TRP A 168 3.18 -7.08 15.57
CA TRP A 168 4.30 -6.80 14.68
C TRP A 168 4.68 -7.99 13.82
N TYR A 169 4.60 -9.20 14.37
CA TYR A 169 4.88 -10.44 13.64
C TYR A 169 3.85 -10.65 12.51
N ILE A 170 2.56 -10.65 12.85
CA ILE A 170 1.46 -10.84 11.88
C ILE A 170 1.49 -9.74 10.81
N ARG A 171 1.65 -8.47 11.22
CA ARG A 171 1.80 -7.35 10.28
C ARG A 171 3.04 -7.52 9.40
N GLY A 172 4.11 -8.09 9.95
CA GLY A 172 5.34 -8.43 9.23
C GLY A 172 5.13 -9.48 8.14
N LEU A 173 4.33 -10.52 8.41
CA LEU A 173 3.96 -11.52 7.40
C LEU A 173 3.18 -10.88 6.24
N MET A 174 2.24 -9.98 6.56
CA MET A 174 1.44 -9.27 5.56
C MET A 174 2.23 -8.20 4.80
N TYR A 175 3.39 -7.78 5.32
CA TYR A 175 4.18 -6.66 4.80
C TYR A 175 4.69 -6.87 3.37
N ASN A 176 4.97 -8.12 3.02
CA ASN A 176 5.51 -8.54 1.73
C ASN A 176 4.51 -9.36 0.90
N ASP A 177 3.23 -9.30 1.25
CA ASP A 177 2.17 -9.98 0.51
C ASP A 177 2.10 -9.52 -0.96
N LYS A 178 1.61 -10.41 -1.85
CA LYS A 178 1.26 -10.13 -3.27
C LYS A 178 2.34 -9.36 -4.03
N LEU A 179 3.50 -9.99 -4.23
CA LEU A 179 4.65 -9.42 -4.93
C LEU A 179 4.27 -8.77 -6.26
N THR A 180 3.52 -9.49 -7.10
CA THR A 180 3.11 -9.04 -8.44
C THR A 180 2.33 -7.73 -8.37
N TRP A 181 1.38 -7.60 -7.43
CA TRP A 181 0.60 -6.38 -7.28
C TRP A 181 1.43 -5.21 -6.79
N ARG A 182 2.37 -5.46 -5.87
CA ARG A 182 3.29 -4.42 -5.40
C ARG A 182 4.13 -3.85 -6.54
N ILE A 183 4.65 -4.72 -7.41
CA ILE A 183 5.42 -4.31 -8.60
C ILE A 183 4.55 -3.51 -9.57
N ILE A 184 3.35 -4.00 -9.89
CA ILE A 184 2.41 -3.30 -10.79
C ILE A 184 2.11 -1.88 -10.28
N ILE A 185 1.76 -1.75 -8.99
CA ILE A 185 1.44 -0.45 -8.39
C ILE A 185 2.67 0.48 -8.40
N ALA A 186 3.86 -0.05 -8.10
CA ALA A 186 5.09 0.72 -8.13
C ALA A 186 5.39 1.26 -9.54
N ILE A 187 5.25 0.43 -10.58
CA ILE A 187 5.42 0.85 -11.98
C ILE A 187 4.42 1.95 -12.34
N ILE A 188 3.15 1.80 -11.96
CA ILE A 188 2.11 2.80 -12.22
C ILE A 188 2.47 4.15 -11.59
N TYR A 189 2.92 4.16 -10.33
CA TYR A 189 3.37 5.39 -9.69
C TYR A 189 4.60 5.99 -10.36
N ILE A 190 5.58 5.17 -10.76
CA ILE A 190 6.77 5.64 -11.48
C ILE A 190 6.37 6.34 -12.79
N ILE A 191 5.45 5.75 -13.57
CA ILE A 191 4.92 6.39 -14.79
C ILE A 191 4.25 7.73 -14.46
N GLY A 192 3.43 7.79 -13.41
CA GLY A 192 2.82 9.03 -12.94
C GLY A 192 3.86 10.13 -12.64
N PHE A 193 4.94 9.78 -11.93
CA PHE A 193 6.03 10.72 -11.62
C PHE A 193 6.84 11.12 -12.85
N LEU A 194 7.12 10.21 -13.77
CA LEU A 194 7.83 10.52 -15.02
C LEU A 194 7.04 11.53 -15.87
N LEU A 195 5.72 11.39 -15.95
CA LEU A 195 4.87 12.33 -16.68
C LEU A 195 4.86 13.73 -16.04
N VAL A 196 4.78 13.82 -14.71
CA VAL A 196 4.90 15.12 -14.01
C VAL A 196 6.30 15.70 -14.15
N GLY A 197 7.34 14.88 -14.05
CA GLY A 197 8.72 15.31 -14.27
C GLY A 197 8.95 15.85 -15.68
N LEU A 198 8.42 15.17 -16.69
CA LEU A 198 8.44 15.62 -18.09
C LEU A 198 7.72 16.97 -18.25
N LEU A 199 6.52 17.10 -17.67
CA LEU A 199 5.75 18.33 -17.70
C LEU A 199 6.53 19.50 -17.09
N ILE A 200 7.11 19.30 -15.90
CA ILE A 200 7.93 20.32 -15.23
C ILE A 200 9.16 20.66 -16.07
N GLY A 201 9.85 19.65 -16.64
CA GLY A 201 11.03 19.84 -17.48
C GLY A 201 10.75 20.66 -18.73
N ILE A 202 9.65 20.38 -19.45
CA ILE A 202 9.24 21.12 -20.64
C ILE A 202 8.95 22.59 -20.29
N ASN A 203 8.18 22.83 -19.22
CA ASN A 203 7.86 24.20 -18.79
C ASN A 203 9.11 24.97 -18.35
N THR A 204 10.01 24.31 -17.60
CA THR A 204 11.26 24.92 -17.14
C THR A 204 12.16 25.28 -18.32
N TYR A 205 12.39 24.34 -19.24
CA TYR A 205 13.20 24.57 -20.44
C TYR A 205 12.69 25.75 -21.27
N TYR A 206 11.37 25.86 -21.45
CA TYR A 206 10.76 26.97 -22.19
C TYR A 206 10.99 28.32 -21.51
N VAL A 207 10.80 28.40 -20.19
CA VAL A 207 11.05 29.63 -19.43
C VAL A 207 12.52 30.05 -19.53
N PHE A 208 13.45 29.11 -19.42
CA PHE A 208 14.88 29.41 -19.60
C PHE A 208 15.18 29.95 -20.99
N LYS A 209 14.69 29.29 -22.05
CA LYS A 209 14.87 29.74 -23.44
C LYS A 209 14.23 31.10 -23.74
N ALA A 210 13.14 31.45 -23.04
CA ALA A 210 12.49 32.73 -23.22
C ALA A 210 13.20 33.89 -22.48
N THR A 211 14.01 33.57 -21.47
CA THR A 211 14.67 34.56 -20.58
C THR A 211 16.12 34.85 -20.96
N PHE A 212 16.83 33.87 -21.55
CA PHE A 212 18.24 33.96 -21.95
C PHE A 212 18.39 33.69 -23.45
#